data_AF-A0A849T9M3-F1
#
_entry.id   AF-A0A849T9M3-F1
#
_cell.length_a   1.000
_cell.length_b   1.000
_cell.length_c   1.000
_cell.angle_alpha   90.00
_cell.angle_beta   90.00
_cell.angle_gamma   90.00
#
_symmetry.space_group_name_H-M   'P 1'
#
loop_
_entity.id
_entity.type
_entity.pdbx_description
1 polymer ?
#
loop_
_entity_poly.entity_id
_entity_poly.type
_entity_poly.pdbx_seq_one_letter_code
_entity_poly.pdbx_strand_id
1 'polypeptide(L)' 'MARDEILNDIWGQDIHVYQRSVDTHVSKLRKKLGVVSHILESVHGSGYKFNPTVDLFN' A
#
# COMPACT_ATOMS: atom_id res chain seq x y z
N MET A 1 -3.79 -5.87 3.43
CA MET A 1 -4.85 -5.67 2.43
C MET A 1 -4.37 -6.18 1.09
N ALA A 2 -5.23 -6.88 0.38
CA ALA A 2 -4.94 -7.29 -0.98
C ALA A 2 -5.07 -6.09 -1.94
N ARG A 3 -4.43 -6.16 -3.11
CA ARG A 3 -4.40 -5.03 -4.06
C ARG A 3 -5.79 -4.66 -4.58
N ASP A 4 -6.60 -5.66 -4.87
CA ASP A 4 -8.00 -5.54 -5.25
C ASP A 4 -8.85 -4.87 -4.16
N GLU A 5 -8.65 -5.22 -2.88
CA GLU A 5 -9.31 -4.52 -1.77
C GLU A 5 -8.93 -3.02 -1.74
N ILE A 6 -7.64 -2.70 -1.89
CA ILE A 6 -7.17 -1.30 -1.94
C ILE A 6 -7.78 -0.55 -3.12
N LEU A 7 -7.91 -1.21 -4.29
CA LEU A 7 -8.55 -0.61 -5.46
C LEU A 7 -10.02 -0.33 -5.21
N ASN A 8 -10.74 -1.30 -4.68
CA ASN A 8 -12.18 -1.22 -4.42
C ASN A 8 -12.52 -0.12 -3.41
N ASP A 9 -11.70 0.06 -2.36
CA ASP A 9 -11.90 1.10 -1.35
C ASP A 9 -11.71 2.53 -1.90
N ILE A 10 -10.79 2.73 -2.85
CA ILE A 10 -10.45 4.06 -3.37
C ILE A 10 -11.36 4.47 -4.54
N TRP A 11 -11.68 3.52 -5.41
CA TRP A 11 -12.29 3.78 -6.71
C TRP A 11 -13.66 3.14 -6.91
N GLY A 12 -14.11 2.28 -6.00
CA GLY A 12 -15.33 1.49 -6.17
C GLY A 12 -15.15 0.33 -7.16
N GLN A 13 -16.20 -0.49 -7.32
CA GLN A 13 -16.17 -1.70 -8.14
C GLN A 13 -16.14 -1.42 -9.67
N ASP A 14 -16.44 -0.19 -10.09
CA ASP A 14 -16.67 0.16 -11.50
C ASP A 14 -15.43 0.67 -12.26
N ILE A 15 -14.25 0.71 -11.62
CA ILE A 15 -13.02 1.14 -12.29
C ILE A 15 -12.11 -0.06 -12.54
N HIS A 16 -11.93 -0.40 -13.82
CA HIS A 16 -10.90 -1.34 -14.26
C HIS A 16 -9.50 -0.73 -14.10
N VAL A 17 -9.04 -0.61 -12.85
CA VAL A 17 -7.67 -0.25 -12.53
C VAL A 17 -6.85 -1.54 -12.45
N TYR A 18 -5.72 -1.60 -13.15
CA TYR A 18 -4.81 -2.73 -13.02
C TYR A 18 -4.24 -2.78 -11.59
N GLN A 19 -4.16 -3.98 -10.99
CA GLN A 19 -3.53 -4.19 -9.67
C GLN A 19 -2.12 -3.58 -9.59
N ARG A 20 -1.38 -3.54 -10.70
CA ARG A 20 -0.05 -2.92 -10.81
C ARG A 20 -0.05 -1.39 -10.67
N SER A 21 -1.18 -0.72 -10.88
CA SER A 21 -1.32 0.71 -10.61
C SER A 21 -1.19 1.00 -9.11
N VAL A 22 -1.68 0.11 -8.24
CA VAL A 22 -1.50 0.22 -6.78
C VAL A 22 -0.02 0.32 -6.43
N ASP A 23 0.83 -0.49 -7.07
CA ASP A 23 2.27 -0.46 -6.83
C ASP A 23 2.87 0.92 -7.13
N THR A 24 2.43 1.55 -8.23
CA THR A 24 2.88 2.91 -8.60
C THR A 24 2.43 3.95 -7.57
N HIS A 25 1.20 3.86 -7.10
CA HIS A 25 0.68 4.78 -6.08
C HIS A 25 1.40 4.59 -4.74
N VAL A 26 1.63 3.35 -4.30
CA VAL A 26 2.37 3.07 -3.06
C VAL A 26 3.83 3.53 -3.17
N SER A 27 4.48 3.35 -4.32
CA SER A 27 5.84 3.87 -4.55
C SER A 27 5.90 5.40 -4.44
N LYS A 28 4.96 6.11 -5.08
CA LYS A 28 4.86 7.58 -4.96
C LYS A 28 4.54 8.01 -3.52
N LEU A 29 3.68 7.29 -2.82
CA LEU A 29 3.31 7.58 -1.44
C LEU A 29 4.51 7.40 -0.49
N ARG A 30 5.25 6.30 -0.61
CA ARG A 30 6.48 6.07 0.17
C ARG A 30 7.50 7.21 -0.02
N LYS A 31 7.67 7.70 -1.26
CA LYS A 31 8.54 8.87 -1.52
C LYS A 31 8.07 10.12 -0.77
N LYS A 32 6.76 10.36 -0.70
CA LYS A 32 6.18 11.51 0.06
C LYS A 32 6.29 11.34 1.57
N LEU A 33 6.23 10.10 2.07
CA LEU A 33 6.37 9.78 3.50
C LEU A 33 7.81 9.88 4.00
N GLY A 34 8.81 9.76 3.12
CA GLY A 34 10.21 9.93 3.48
C GLY A 34 10.65 8.96 4.58
N VAL A 35 11.11 9.49 5.71
CA VAL A 35 11.66 8.71 6.83
C VAL A 35 10.65 7.75 7.46
N VAL A 36 9.34 8.07 7.39
CA VAL A 36 8.28 7.20 7.92
C VAL A 36 7.71 6.23 6.87
N SER A 37 8.31 6.14 5.68
CA SER A 37 7.82 5.27 4.60
C SER A 37 7.78 3.77 4.95
N HIS A 38 8.51 3.36 5.99
CA HIS A 38 8.55 1.99 6.49
C HIS A 38 7.22 1.53 7.10
N ILE A 39 6.33 2.45 7.50
CA ILE A 39 4.98 2.11 8.00
C ILE A 39 4.09 1.48 6.91
N LEU A 40 4.50 1.55 5.64
CA LEU A 40 3.86 0.84 4.55
C LEU A 40 4.74 -0.36 4.16
N GLU A 41 4.31 -1.55 4.53
CA GLU A 41 5.03 -2.81 4.28
C GLU A 41 4.49 -3.51 3.02
N SER A 42 5.39 -4.15 2.27
CA SER A 42 5.01 -4.99 1.12
C SER A 42 4.72 -6.41 1.59
N VAL A 43 3.55 -6.94 1.27
CA VAL A 43 3.21 -8.35 1.47
C VAL A 43 3.34 -9.07 0.13
N HIS A 44 4.40 -9.86 -0.03
CA HIS A 44 4.73 -10.50 -1.31
C HIS A 44 3.55 -11.32 -1.86
N GLY A 45 3.23 -11.16 -3.14
CA GLY A 45 2.11 -11.83 -3.80
C GLY A 45 0.70 -11.35 -3.40
N SER A 46 0.55 -10.58 -2.32
CA SER A 46 -0.76 -10.23 -1.77
C SER A 46 -1.09 -8.74 -1.87
N GLY A 47 -0.18 -7.85 -1.44
CA GLY A 47 -0.45 -6.41 -1.45
C GLY A 47 0.37 -5.63 -0.44
N TYR A 48 -0.30 -4.82 0.37
CA TYR A 48 0.35 -3.89 1.30
C TYR A 48 -0.31 -3.93 2.67
N LYS A 49 0.50 -3.64 3.69
CA LYS A 49 0.06 -3.52 5.08
C LYS A 49 0.49 -2.15 5.62
N PHE A 50 -0.43 -1.50 6.33
CA PHE A 50 -0.11 -0.32 7.12
C PHE A 50 0.22 -0.74 8.55
N ASN A 51 1.39 -0.34 9.03
CA ASN A 51 1.88 -0.61 10.37
C ASN A 51 2.44 0.70 10.98
N PRO A 52 1.62 1.49 11.67
CA PRO A 52 2.02 2.78 12.23
C PRO A 52 2.97 2.65 13.43
N THR A 53 3.16 1.44 13.96
CA THR A 53 3.99 1.18 15.12
C THR A 53 5.36 0.71 14.64
N VAL A 54 6.38 1.55 14.82
CA VAL A 54 7.75 1.05 14.88
C VAL A 54 7.88 0.36 16.23
N ASP A 55 7.78 -0.95 16.26
CA ASP A 55 8.18 -1.71 17.45
C ASP A 55 9.70 -1.49 17.62
N LEU A 56 10.07 -0.50 18.43
CA LEU A 56 11.45 -0.18 18.84
C LEU A 56 12.05 -1.24 19.78
N PHE A 57 11.44 -2.43 19.83
CA PHE A 57 11.81 -3.55 20.68
C PHE A 57 11.95 -4.82 19.82
N ASN A 58 12.99 -4.84 18.99
CA ASN A 58 13.65 -6.06 18.53
C ASN A 58 15.16 -5.85 18.65
#